data_AF-A0A8D8SF18-F1
#
_entry.id   AF-A0A8D8SF18-F1
#
_cell.length_a   1.000
_cell.length_b   1.000
_cell.length_c   1.000
_cell.angle_alpha   90.00
_cell.angle_beta   90.00
_cell.angle_gamma   90.00
#
_symmetry.space_group_name_H-M   'P 1'
#
loop_
_entity.id
_entity.type
_entity.pdbx_description
1 polymer ?
#
loop_
_entity_poly.entity_id
_entity_poly.type
_entity_poly.pdbx_seq_one_letter_code
_entity_poly.pdbx_strand_id
1 'polypeptide(L)'
;VNEAGPATILTNLKKKLNSVSILLKGDDDEDDEEEKENEPEHPAPLAGRGRRTAVLDSKLRQDSSTEEKRKLHQKELAAALHESARQRLAEQGGSKKDEKIRKNNVSYKSRSQMPQEPEVINLKLYVGK
;
A
#
# COMPACT_ATOMS: atom_id res chain seq x y z
N VAL A 1 17.89 -12.22 17.31
CA VAL A 1 18.00 -11.00 18.16
C VAL A 1 18.02 -11.51 19.60
N ASN A 2 19.17 -11.37 20.28
CA ASN A 2 19.57 -11.96 21.57
C ASN A 2 18.64 -13.02 22.20
N GLU A 3 19.01 -14.30 22.09
CA GLU A 3 18.25 -15.43 22.65
C GLU A 3 18.51 -15.68 24.15
N ALA A 4 19.54 -15.07 24.76
CA ALA A 4 19.92 -15.29 26.15
C ALA A 4 20.26 -14.01 26.94
N GLY A 5 19.91 -12.82 26.42
CA GLY A 5 20.27 -11.54 27.03
C GLY A 5 19.08 -10.57 27.14
N PRO A 6 19.19 -9.51 27.96
CA PRO A 6 18.12 -8.52 28.09
C PRO A 6 17.85 -7.82 26.75
N ALA A 7 16.58 -7.45 26.53
CA ALA A 7 16.14 -6.80 25.30
C ALA A 7 16.88 -5.47 25.07
N THR A 8 17.38 -5.28 23.85
CA THR A 8 18.12 -4.08 23.46
C THR A 8 17.20 -3.11 22.74
N ILE A 9 17.14 -1.86 23.21
CA ILE A 9 16.37 -0.79 22.55
C ILE A 9 17.12 -0.38 21.28
N LEU A 10 16.55 -0.69 20.11
CA LEU A 10 17.15 -0.36 18.81
C LEU A 10 16.83 1.08 18.36
N THR A 11 15.77 1.68 18.89
CA THR A 11 15.35 3.04 18.54
C THR A 11 15.04 3.86 19.79
N ASN A 12 15.80 4.95 19.99
CA ASN A 12 15.65 5.84 21.14
C ASN A 12 14.60 6.95 20.93
N LEU A 13 13.63 6.74 20.02
CA LEU A 13 12.63 7.75 19.71
C LEU A 13 11.50 7.72 20.74
N LYS A 14 11.48 8.70 21.65
CA LYS A 14 10.36 8.90 22.58
C LYS A 14 9.15 9.42 21.82
N LYS A 15 8.22 8.52 21.47
CA LYS A 15 6.97 8.89 20.81
C LYS A 15 6.13 9.78 21.72
N LYS A 16 5.73 10.96 21.22
CA LYS A 16 4.81 11.87 21.94
C LYS A 16 3.41 11.29 21.84
N LEU A 17 2.60 11.41 22.91
CA LEU A 17 1.24 10.86 22.94
C LEU A 17 0.40 11.34 21.74
N ASN A 18 0.50 12.62 21.40
CA ASN A 18 -0.19 13.22 20.25
C ASN A 18 0.18 12.59 18.89
N SER A 19 1.35 11.94 18.78
CA SER A 19 1.76 11.24 17.55
C SER A 19 1.27 9.79 17.46
N VAL A 20 0.69 9.26 18.55
CA VAL A 20 0.29 7.84 18.67
C VAL A 20 -1.19 7.70 19.05
N SER A 21 -1.84 8.75 19.55
CA SER A 21 -3.27 8.74 19.88
C SER A 21 -4.12 9.13 18.68
N ILE A 22 -5.11 8.30 18.36
CA ILE A 22 -6.22 8.67 17.48
C ILE A 22 -7.41 8.98 18.38
N LEU A 23 -7.81 10.26 18.44
CA LEU A 23 -8.98 10.69 19.18
C LEU A 23 -10.18 10.62 18.23
N LEU A 24 -11.07 9.65 18.44
CA LEU A 24 -12.33 9.62 17.72
C LEU A 24 -13.31 10.55 18.45
N LYS A 25 -13.40 11.78 17.97
CA LYS A 25 -14.44 12.72 18.40
C LYS A 25 -15.74 12.18 17.81
N GLY A 26 -16.73 11.91 18.66
CA GLY A 26 -18.07 11.54 18.19
C GLY A 26 -18.61 12.64 17.27
N ASP A 27 -19.51 12.25 16.37
CA ASP A 27 -20.07 13.00 15.24
C ASP A 27 -20.86 14.28 15.61
N ASP A 28 -20.53 14.95 16.73
CA ASP A 28 -21.37 15.98 17.36
C ASP A 28 -20.58 17.19 17.92
N ASP A 29 -19.44 17.50 17.31
CA ASP A 29 -18.76 18.79 17.53
C ASP A 29 -18.47 19.44 16.17
N GLU A 30 -19.55 19.82 15.49
CA GLU A 30 -19.57 20.99 14.59
C GLU A 30 -19.31 22.24 15.44
N ASP A 31 -18.17 22.91 15.23
CA ASP A 31 -18.06 24.37 15.07
C ASP A 31 -16.65 24.91 15.40
N ASP A 32 -16.27 25.87 14.56
CA ASP A 32 -15.33 26.98 14.77
C ASP A 32 -13.86 26.69 15.09
N GLU A 33 -13.04 26.70 14.03
CA GLU A 33 -11.78 27.46 14.08
C GLU A 33 -11.74 28.46 12.92
N GLU A 34 -12.15 29.68 13.24
CA GLU A 34 -11.94 30.91 12.49
C GLU A 34 -10.52 30.97 11.88
N GLU A 35 -10.44 30.95 10.54
CA GLU A 35 -9.26 31.41 9.82
C GLU A 35 -9.09 32.92 10.07
N LYS A 36 -8.35 33.28 11.11
CA LYS A 36 -7.88 34.66 11.30
C LYS A 36 -7.05 35.08 10.08
N GLU A 37 -7.65 35.99 9.34
CA GLU A 37 -7.07 36.86 8.32
C GLU A 37 -5.66 37.30 8.73
N ASN A 38 -4.66 36.93 7.93
CA ASN A 38 -3.31 37.47 8.03
C ASN A 38 -3.13 38.48 6.91
N GLU A 39 -3.49 39.73 7.20
CA GLU A 39 -3.30 40.88 6.31
C GLU A 39 -1.79 41.08 6.05
N PRO A 40 -1.33 41.22 4.80
CA PRO A 40 0.09 41.45 4.52
C PRO A 40 0.48 42.89 4.88
N GLU A 41 1.34 43.05 5.88
CA GLU A 41 1.98 44.34 6.20
C GLU A 41 2.61 44.96 4.93
N HIS A 42 2.22 46.20 4.63
CA HIS A 42 2.74 46.99 3.52
C HIS A 42 4.28 47.08 3.54
N PRO A 43 4.98 46.90 2.39
CA PRO A 43 6.42 47.07 2.35
C PRO A 43 6.78 48.56 2.50
N ALA A 44 7.47 48.89 3.59
CA ALA A 44 8.07 50.21 3.79
C ALA A 44 8.96 50.63 2.59
N PRO A 45 9.04 51.93 2.27
CA PRO A 45 9.73 52.41 1.08
C PRO A 45 11.23 52.11 1.13
N LEU A 46 11.66 51.46 0.05
CA LEU A 46 13.01 51.05 -0.32
C LEU A 46 13.97 52.26 -0.43
N ALA A 47 14.48 52.76 0.68
CA ALA A 47 15.46 53.85 0.70
C ALA A 47 16.59 53.60 1.70
N GLY A 48 17.41 52.58 1.45
CA GLY A 48 18.61 52.28 2.23
C GLY A 48 19.67 51.62 1.36
N ARG A 49 20.74 52.37 1.10
CA ARG A 49 21.93 51.95 0.32
C ARG A 49 22.40 50.54 0.69
N GLY A 50 22.40 49.62 -0.29
CA GLY A 50 23.21 48.40 -0.20
C GLY A 50 22.55 47.07 -0.62
N ARG A 51 21.90 46.97 -1.79
CA ARG A 51 21.56 45.65 -2.36
C ARG A 51 22.68 45.15 -3.28
N ARG A 52 23.68 44.47 -2.71
CA ARG A 52 24.60 43.56 -3.45
C ARG A 52 24.10 42.11 -3.42
N THR A 53 22.79 41.91 -3.50
CA THR A 53 22.16 40.58 -3.54
C THR A 53 21.14 40.52 -4.69
N ALA A 54 21.58 40.84 -5.91
CA ALA A 54 20.87 40.35 -7.09
C ALA A 54 21.28 38.88 -7.26
N VAL A 55 20.50 37.98 -6.67
CA VAL A 55 20.59 36.55 -6.96
C VAL A 55 20.31 36.41 -8.46
N LEU A 56 21.32 36.03 -9.24
CA LEU A 56 21.22 35.89 -10.69
C LEU A 56 20.16 34.82 -11.01
N ASP A 57 19.20 35.14 -11.86
CA ASP A 57 18.14 34.20 -12.30
C ASP A 57 18.69 32.92 -12.95
N SER A 58 19.96 32.93 -13.38
CA SER A 58 20.69 31.76 -13.88
C SER A 58 21.02 30.73 -12.80
N LYS A 59 21.03 31.12 -11.52
CA LYS A 59 21.21 30.25 -10.35
C LYS A 59 19.90 29.67 -9.81
N LEU A 60 18.75 30.18 -10.28
CA LEU A 60 17.42 29.68 -9.94
C LEU A 60 16.97 28.51 -10.85
N ARG A 61 17.68 28.26 -11.96
CA ARG A 61 17.31 27.25 -12.97
C ARG A 61 18.00 25.88 -12.81
N GLN A 62 18.79 25.67 -11.76
CA GLN A 62 19.48 24.39 -11.54
C GLN A 62 18.96 23.54 -10.39
N ASP A 63 17.87 23.92 -9.75
CA ASP A 63 17.25 23.07 -8.74
C ASP A 63 16.06 22.37 -9.36
N SER A 64 16.28 21.14 -9.86
CA SER A 64 15.22 20.15 -9.61
C SER A 64 14.96 20.24 -8.12
N SER A 65 13.75 20.69 -7.77
CA SER A 65 13.41 21.02 -6.40
C SER A 65 13.83 19.86 -5.50
N THR A 66 14.32 20.14 -4.29
CA THR A 66 14.68 19.06 -3.34
C THR A 66 13.54 18.05 -3.17
N GLU A 67 12.30 18.50 -3.39
CA GLU A 67 11.10 17.71 -3.46
C GLU A 67 11.03 16.79 -4.71
N GLU A 68 11.42 17.27 -5.90
CA GLU A 68 11.51 16.47 -7.13
C GLU A 68 12.57 15.38 -7.01
N LYS A 69 13.74 15.69 -6.46
CA LYS A 69 14.79 14.68 -6.20
C LYS A 69 14.29 13.60 -5.24
N ARG A 70 13.52 13.98 -4.23
CA ARG A 70 12.88 13.05 -3.29
C ARG A 70 11.85 12.16 -4.00
N LYS A 71 10.99 12.73 -4.85
CA LYS A 71 9.99 11.99 -5.65
C LYS A 71 10.67 11.01 -6.61
N LEU A 72 11.72 11.44 -7.30
CA LEU A 72 12.50 10.60 -8.21
C LEU A 72 13.18 9.44 -7.47
N HIS A 73 13.81 9.71 -6.33
CA HIS A 73 14.43 8.66 -5.52
C HIS A 73 13.41 7.63 -4.99
N GLN A 74 12.22 8.07 -4.56
CA GLN A 74 11.15 7.14 -4.17
C GLN A 74 10.65 6.30 -5.34
N LYS A 75 10.52 6.91 -6.53
CA LYS A 75 10.13 6.21 -7.76
C LYS A 75 11.19 5.19 -8.19
N GLU A 76 12.47 5.54 -8.07
CA GLU A 76 13.59 4.65 -8.35
C GLU A 76 13.62 3.46 -7.38
N LEU A 77 13.44 3.71 -6.07
CA LEU A 77 13.34 2.67 -5.06
C LEU A 77 12.18 1.69 -5.36
N ALA A 78 11.01 2.23 -5.72
CA ALA A 78 9.87 1.41 -6.11
C ALA A 78 10.16 0.56 -7.35
N ALA A 79 10.87 1.11 -8.34
CA ALA A 79 11.26 0.39 -9.53
C ALA A 79 12.27 -0.74 -9.21
N ALA A 80 13.28 -0.48 -8.37
CA ALA A 80 14.26 -1.46 -7.95
C ALA A 80 13.63 -2.62 -7.14
N LEU A 81 12.67 -2.31 -6.26
CA LEU A 81 11.90 -3.32 -5.54
C LEU A 81 11.06 -4.19 -6.49
N HIS A 82 10.44 -3.58 -7.50
CA HIS A 82 9.68 -4.32 -8.49
C HIS A 82 10.56 -5.20 -9.39
N GLU A 83 11.73 -4.70 -9.79
CA GLU A 83 12.68 -5.44 -10.60
C GLU A 83 13.25 -6.65 -9.84
N SER A 84 13.68 -6.46 -8.59
CA SER A 84 14.16 -7.56 -7.75
C SER A 84 13.07 -8.61 -7.47
N ALA A 85 11.82 -8.18 -7.26
CA ALA A 85 10.69 -9.10 -7.15
C ALA A 85 10.44 -9.87 -8.45
N ARG A 86 10.55 -9.20 -9.60
CA ARG A 86 10.42 -9.83 -10.93
C ARG A 86 11.53 -10.85 -11.18
N GLN A 87 12.78 -10.52 -10.86
CA GLN A 87 13.92 -11.44 -10.96
C GLN A 87 13.68 -12.67 -10.08
N ARG A 88 13.25 -12.49 -8.83
CA ARG A 88 12.90 -13.58 -7.92
C ARG A 88 11.78 -14.47 -8.47
N LEU A 89 10.72 -13.88 -9.03
CA LEU A 89 9.63 -14.65 -9.64
C LEU A 89 10.08 -15.38 -10.90
N ALA A 90 10.98 -14.80 -11.69
CA ALA A 90 11.54 -15.45 -12.87
C ALA A 90 12.42 -16.65 -12.49
N GLU A 91 13.28 -16.50 -11.47
CA GLU A 91 14.07 -17.60 -10.89
C GLU A 91 13.19 -18.70 -10.28
N GLN A 92 12.05 -18.33 -9.70
CA GLN A 92 11.05 -19.26 -9.17
C GLN A 92 10.09 -19.82 -10.24
N GLY A 93 10.13 -19.29 -11.47
CA GLY A 93 9.20 -19.58 -12.56
C GLY A 93 9.23 -21.02 -13.08
N GLY A 94 10.17 -21.84 -12.63
CA GLY A 94 10.25 -23.26 -12.95
C GLY A 94 9.23 -24.13 -12.19
N SER A 95 8.75 -23.70 -11.02
CA SER A 95 7.76 -24.46 -10.26
C SER A 95 6.35 -23.97 -10.58
N LYS A 96 5.78 -24.44 -11.69
CA LYS A 96 4.32 -24.51 -11.81
C LYS A 96 3.86 -25.38 -10.64
N LYS A 97 3.35 -24.77 -9.58
CA LYS A 97 2.62 -25.52 -8.56
C LYS A 97 1.46 -26.14 -9.31
N ASP A 98 1.52 -27.45 -9.54
CA ASP A 98 0.43 -28.17 -10.16
C ASP A 98 -0.83 -27.78 -9.41
N GLU A 99 -1.71 -27.06 -10.11
CA GLU A 99 -3.02 -26.74 -9.60
C GLU A 99 -3.63 -28.09 -9.29
N LYS A 100 -3.87 -28.36 -8.00
CA LYS A 100 -4.48 -29.62 -7.56
C LYS A 100 -5.92 -29.59 -8.06
N ILE A 101 -6.11 -29.92 -9.33
CA ILE A 101 -7.40 -30.11 -9.96
C ILE A 101 -8.02 -31.29 -9.23
N ARG A 102 -8.83 -30.98 -8.21
CA ARG A 102 -9.71 -31.96 -7.60
C ARG A 102 -10.74 -32.30 -8.66
N LYS A 103 -10.72 -33.54 -9.15
CA LYS A 103 -11.76 -34.02 -10.06
C LYS A 103 -13.10 -33.92 -9.32
N ASN A 104 -14.09 -33.29 -9.94
CA ASN A 104 -15.44 -33.25 -9.40
C ASN A 104 -16.01 -34.68 -9.34
N ASN A 105 -16.59 -35.08 -8.20
CA ASN A 105 -17.27 -36.36 -8.07
C ASN A 105 -18.68 -36.25 -8.68
N VAL A 106 -18.83 -36.70 -9.92
CA VAL A 106 -20.10 -36.68 -10.65
C VAL A 106 -20.53 -38.12 -10.91
N SER A 107 -21.61 -38.57 -10.28
CA SER A 107 -22.10 -39.95 -10.43
C SER A 107 -22.71 -40.23 -11.81
N TYR A 108 -23.50 -39.30 -12.37
CA TYR A 108 -24.08 -39.42 -13.71
C TYR A 108 -24.12 -38.05 -14.41
N LYS A 109 -23.74 -37.98 -15.69
CA LYS A 109 -23.66 -36.72 -16.45
C LYS A 109 -24.89 -36.43 -17.30
N SER A 110 -25.64 -37.46 -17.67
CA SER A 110 -26.86 -37.34 -18.48
C SER A 110 -27.90 -38.39 -18.10
N ARG A 111 -29.16 -38.15 -18.47
CA ARG A 111 -30.27 -39.08 -18.23
C ARG A 111 -30.07 -40.46 -18.86
N SER A 112 -29.31 -40.54 -19.96
CA SER A 112 -28.96 -41.81 -20.60
C SER A 112 -28.03 -42.68 -19.75
N GLN A 113 -27.28 -42.08 -18.83
CA GLN A 113 -26.41 -42.80 -17.90
C GLN A 113 -27.14 -43.20 -16.61
N MET A 114 -28.40 -42.80 -16.44
CA MET A 114 -29.21 -43.17 -15.28
C MET A 114 -29.56 -44.67 -15.34
N PRO A 115 -29.34 -45.42 -14.26
CA PRO A 115 -29.70 -46.84 -14.18
C PRO A 115 -31.19 -47.05 -14.43
N GLN A 116 -31.52 -48.01 -15.29
CA GLN A 116 -32.91 -48.38 -15.66
C GLN A 116 -33.38 -49.65 -14.92
N GLU A 117 -32.73 -49.96 -13.80
CA GLU A 117 -33.10 -51.10 -12.96
C GLU A 117 -34.51 -50.94 -12.40
N PRO A 118 -35.26 -52.04 -12.18
CA PRO A 118 -36.62 -51.98 -11.69
C PRO A 118 -36.71 -51.34 -10.30
N GLU A 119 -35.62 -51.33 -9.53
CA GLU A 119 -35.54 -50.62 -8.26
C GLU A 119 -35.70 -49.11 -8.44
N VAL A 120 -35.01 -48.52 -9.42
CA VAL A 120 -35.09 -47.10 -9.73
C VAL A 120 -36.47 -46.75 -10.30
N ILE A 121 -37.02 -47.60 -11.17
CA ILE A 121 -38.35 -47.42 -11.77
C ILE A 121 -39.45 -47.51 -10.70
N ASN A 122 -39.33 -48.45 -9.75
CA ASN A 122 -40.29 -48.65 -8.67
C ASN A 122 -40.02 -47.74 -7.45
N LEU A 123 -39.18 -46.71 -7.60
CA LEU A 123 -38.87 -45.72 -6.55
C LEU A 123 -38.30 -46.34 -5.26
N LYS A 124 -37.48 -47.39 -5.41
CA LYS A 124 -36.74 -48.05 -4.33
C LYS A 124 -35.31 -47.53 -4.26
N LEU A 125 -34.66 -47.76 -3.12
CA LEU A 125 -33.24 -47.45 -2.94
C LEU A 125 -32.40 -48.30 -3.89
N TYR A 126 -31.54 -47.64 -4.66
CA TYR A 126 -30.58 -48.26 -5.57
C TYR A 126 -29.19 -47.69 -5.29
N VAL A 127 -28.19 -48.57 -5.19
CA VAL A 127 -26.78 -48.18 -5.04
C VAL A 127 -26.05 -48.47 -6.34
N GLY A 128 -25.60 -47.41 -7.03
CA GLY A 128 -24.77 -47.53 -8.22
C GLY A 128 -23.37 -48.07 -7.86
N LYS A 129 -22.86 -48.99 -8.69
CA LYS A 129 -21.53 -49.58 -8.54
C LYS A 129 -20.42 -48.59 -8.91
#